data_AF-A0A9D2BVY1-F1
#
_entry.id   AF-A0A9D2BVY1-F1
#
_cell.length_a   1.000
_cell.length_b   1.000
_cell.length_c   1.000
_cell.angle_alpha   90.00
_cell.angle_beta   90.00
_cell.angle_gamma   90.00
#
_symmetry.space_group_name_H-M   'P 1'
#
loop_
_entity.id
_entity.type
_entity.pdbx_description
1 polymer ?
#
loop_
_entity_poly.entity_id
_entity_poly.type
_entity_poly.pdbx_seq_one_letter_code
_entity_poly.pdbx_strand_id
1 'polypeptide(L)'
;MSTLLAGGVLICFSGALALLLQRRIEELFPLSIFGIIAVLYISGLLGNLQAGFIAVLVLAAATLAVLAVKAWQNRPAVHSLVLTPGLLVFCAFLALVWFGHRGRMFSEWDEFSHWGLVIKNMYSLDRLGNVAQATTTFRGYPPAASLFAYFWCKLSGTFQESDTFRSAGLFLFALLLPWLRSLQWKNVGRILAVTASVLLLPCMFNAAALTTIYVDTLLGIILAYVLFVAFAEERRPSDLLLLCAACFVLPLVKASGTGLALIAVLVLTVEIMLLQKDWPGRKKLVWGCLPFAAVLAGKYSWDLYLRLTDTQEAWSTSNLTLQNVWGLLTGRGEEYQKSTIRNFAHAVLDPAQYAFGDTLRFSAVGWGVLFLACGAVVLALLRRERRAQKRYALCLLGVATGYAVYALSLLLLYLFTFTAYEAERLASFDRYLSTYLTAMFAFLGGLLVDRFSQSGRVPGGVCYVVLAFLLLAVDRSGLRALTVSQQQSAAASIELRRQREVPQQVLDKLDAQTDRVYILCQQDNGFDYTIHCYAFTPVKSATRAWSLGPPYDEGDVWTQNLSVEAFAQALQEDTHLYIYHADAQFVEGYGALFADPQAIRDKTLFRVETQGGSVRLVEE
;
A
#
# COMPACT_ATOMS: atom_id res chain seq x y z
N MET A 1 -4.15 8.33 -22.10
CA MET A 1 -2.87 8.10 -22.80
C MET A 1 -1.87 7.36 -21.91
N SER A 2 -1.62 7.84 -20.69
CA SER A 2 -0.73 7.20 -19.69
C SER A 2 -0.96 5.71 -19.48
N THR A 3 -2.21 5.27 -19.32
CA THR A 3 -2.53 3.85 -19.09
C THR A 3 -2.08 2.93 -20.23
N LEU A 4 -2.23 3.38 -21.48
CA LEU A 4 -1.76 2.61 -22.65
C LEU A 4 -0.24 2.58 -22.71
N LEU A 5 0.42 3.70 -22.40
CA LEU A 5 1.88 3.77 -22.35
C LEU A 5 2.46 2.89 -21.24
N ALA A 6 1.89 2.95 -20.03
CA ALA A 6 2.30 2.13 -18.90
C ALA A 6 2.09 0.63 -19.19
N GLY A 7 0.92 0.27 -19.75
CA GLY A 7 0.65 -1.09 -20.20
C GLY A 7 1.63 -1.55 -21.28
N GLY A 8 1.94 -0.69 -22.25
CA GLY A 8 2.93 -0.96 -23.30
C GLY A 8 4.31 -1.23 -22.74
N VAL A 9 4.80 -0.39 -21.82
CA VAL A 9 6.10 -0.57 -21.13
C VAL A 9 6.13 -1.92 -20.39
N LEU A 10 5.08 -2.23 -19.62
CA LEU A 10 5.00 -3.50 -18.88
C LEU A 10 4.94 -4.71 -19.81
N ILE A 11 4.22 -4.65 -20.93
CA ILE A 11 4.18 -5.71 -21.93
C ILE A 11 5.56 -5.90 -22.59
N CYS A 12 6.26 -4.81 -22.91
CA CYS A 12 7.60 -4.89 -23.51
C CYS A 12 8.60 -5.56 -22.57
N PHE A 13 8.67 -5.11 -21.31
CA PHE A 13 9.54 -5.73 -20.31
C PHE A 13 9.19 -7.19 -20.07
N SER A 14 7.92 -7.48 -19.80
CA SER A 14 7.48 -8.83 -19.43
C SER A 14 7.61 -9.78 -20.61
N GLY A 15 7.35 -9.32 -21.83
CA GLY A 15 7.51 -10.10 -23.06
C GLY A 15 8.97 -10.41 -23.39
N ALA A 16 9.87 -9.43 -23.26
CA ALA A 16 11.30 -9.68 -23.42
C ALA A 16 11.83 -10.65 -22.36
N LEU A 17 11.46 -10.46 -21.08
CA LEU A 17 11.82 -11.35 -19.98
C LEU A 17 11.25 -12.76 -20.16
N ALA A 18 10.02 -12.89 -20.66
CA ALA A 18 9.39 -14.18 -20.97
C ALA A 18 10.24 -15.00 -21.95
N LEU A 19 10.75 -14.36 -23.00
CA LEU A 19 11.60 -15.00 -24.01
C LEU A 19 13.01 -15.28 -23.50
N LEU A 20 13.59 -14.41 -22.66
CA LEU A 20 14.92 -14.62 -22.09
C LEU A 20 14.94 -15.71 -21.02
N LEU A 21 13.93 -15.74 -20.16
CA LEU A 21 13.83 -16.66 -19.03
C LEU A 21 13.07 -17.95 -19.38
N GLN A 22 12.52 -18.04 -20.59
CA GLN A 22 11.70 -19.18 -21.05
C GLN A 22 10.51 -19.45 -20.11
N ARG A 23 9.77 -18.39 -19.77
CA ARG A 23 8.58 -18.46 -18.92
C ARG A 23 7.44 -17.70 -19.59
N ARG A 24 6.21 -17.98 -19.16
CA ARG A 24 5.02 -17.29 -19.70
C ARG A 24 4.92 -15.88 -19.15
N ILE A 25 4.54 -14.92 -19.99
CA ILE A 25 4.50 -13.48 -19.71
C ILE A 25 3.78 -13.13 -18.39
N GLU A 26 2.72 -13.84 -18.03
CA GLU A 26 1.99 -13.62 -16.78
C GLU A 26 2.82 -13.87 -15.52
N GLU A 27 3.87 -14.68 -15.60
CA GLU A 27 4.79 -14.90 -14.49
C GLU A 27 5.79 -13.73 -14.33
N LEU A 28 5.94 -12.85 -15.33
CA LEU A 28 6.96 -11.80 -15.39
C LEU A 28 6.43 -10.37 -15.20
N PHE A 29 5.12 -10.13 -15.26
CA PHE A 29 4.57 -8.80 -14.93
C PHE A 29 5.01 -8.28 -13.56
N PRO A 30 5.03 -9.10 -12.48
CA PRO A 30 5.58 -8.68 -11.19
C PRO A 30 7.03 -8.20 -11.29
N LEU A 31 7.89 -8.95 -12.01
CA LEU A 31 9.29 -8.62 -12.15
C LEU A 31 9.50 -7.31 -12.91
N SER A 32 8.69 -7.04 -13.93
CA SER A 32 8.71 -5.77 -14.66
C SER A 32 8.37 -4.58 -13.75
N ILE A 33 7.36 -4.73 -12.88
CA ILE A 33 7.00 -3.68 -11.91
C ILE A 33 8.13 -3.48 -10.89
N PHE A 34 8.65 -4.57 -10.31
CA PHE A 34 9.77 -4.50 -9.37
C PHE A 34 11.03 -3.89 -10.00
N GLY A 35 11.28 -4.17 -11.29
CA GLY A 35 12.38 -3.56 -12.05
C GLY A 35 12.20 -2.05 -12.23
N ILE A 36 11.00 -1.59 -12.58
CA ILE A 36 10.67 -0.16 -12.66
C ILE A 36 10.90 0.51 -11.30
N ILE A 37 10.39 -0.09 -10.23
CA ILE A 37 10.58 0.40 -8.85
C ILE A 37 12.07 0.47 -8.51
N ALA A 38 12.85 -0.57 -8.82
CA ALA A 38 14.29 -0.61 -8.51
C ALA A 38 15.07 0.49 -9.24
N VAL A 39 14.79 0.72 -10.53
CA VAL A 39 15.45 1.79 -11.32
C VAL A 39 15.11 3.16 -10.73
N LEU A 40 13.83 3.43 -10.49
CA LEU A 40 13.38 4.70 -9.91
C LEU A 40 13.89 4.90 -8.49
N TYR A 41 13.95 3.83 -7.70
CA TYR A 41 14.50 3.85 -6.35
C TYR A 41 15.96 4.25 -6.37
N ILE A 42 16.80 3.61 -7.19
CA ILE A 42 18.23 3.94 -7.33
C ILE A 42 18.40 5.40 -7.78
N SER A 43 17.66 5.85 -8.79
CA SER A 43 17.76 7.25 -9.24
C SER A 43 17.24 8.25 -8.18
N GLY A 44 16.22 7.86 -7.42
CA GLY A 44 15.69 8.62 -6.29
C GLY A 44 16.71 8.77 -5.15
N LEU A 45 17.44 7.70 -4.82
CA LEU A 45 18.55 7.75 -3.85
C LEU A 45 19.66 8.71 -4.30
N LEU A 46 19.88 8.82 -5.61
CA LEU A 46 20.81 9.79 -6.21
C LEU A 46 20.21 11.21 -6.32
N GLY A 47 18.97 11.40 -5.87
CA GLY A 47 18.31 12.70 -5.80
C GLY A 47 17.65 13.17 -7.10
N ASN A 48 17.47 12.30 -8.11
CA ASN A 48 16.87 12.65 -9.40
C ASN A 48 15.95 11.53 -9.93
N LEU A 49 14.65 11.64 -9.69
CA LEU A 49 13.65 10.68 -10.17
C LEU A 49 13.39 10.81 -11.68
N GLN A 50 13.54 12.00 -12.25
CA GLN A 50 13.35 12.22 -13.68
C GLN A 50 14.34 11.41 -14.52
N ALA A 51 15.59 11.32 -14.08
CA ALA A 51 16.61 10.47 -14.72
C ALA A 51 16.19 9.00 -14.69
N GLY A 52 15.63 8.52 -13.56
CA GLY A 52 15.09 7.16 -13.44
C GLY A 52 13.91 6.93 -14.37
N PHE A 53 12.98 7.88 -14.49
CA PHE A 53 11.86 7.83 -15.41
C PHE A 53 12.34 7.70 -16.87
N ILE A 54 13.30 8.54 -17.29
CA ILE A 54 13.89 8.47 -18.63
C ILE A 54 14.59 7.12 -18.84
N ALA A 55 15.35 6.64 -17.86
CA ALA A 55 16.02 5.35 -17.93
C ALA A 55 15.03 4.20 -18.14
N VAL A 56 13.88 4.21 -17.45
CA VAL A 56 12.81 3.23 -17.65
C VAL A 56 12.29 3.27 -19.10
N LEU A 57 12.08 4.46 -19.68
CA LEU A 57 11.64 4.58 -21.08
C LEU A 57 12.68 4.06 -22.09
N VAL A 58 13.96 4.37 -21.87
CA VAL A 58 15.07 3.88 -22.71
C VAL A 58 15.16 2.35 -22.64
N LEU A 59 15.06 1.78 -21.43
CA LEU A 59 15.02 0.33 -21.24
C LEU A 59 13.79 -0.28 -21.92
N ALA A 60 12.63 0.37 -21.86
CA ALA A 60 11.42 -0.10 -22.53
C ALA A 60 11.60 -0.14 -24.05
N ALA A 61 12.21 0.88 -24.65
CA ALA A 61 12.55 0.90 -26.07
C ALA A 61 13.55 -0.21 -26.45
N ALA A 62 14.57 -0.44 -25.61
CA ALA A 62 15.54 -1.51 -25.84
C ALA A 62 14.89 -2.91 -25.75
N THR A 63 14.02 -3.15 -24.76
CA THR A 63 13.31 -4.43 -24.63
C THR A 63 12.28 -4.66 -25.73
N LEU A 64 11.65 -3.59 -26.25
CA LEU A 64 10.83 -3.66 -27.44
C LEU A 64 11.64 -4.11 -28.67
N ALA A 65 12.85 -3.57 -28.86
CA ALA A 65 13.73 -4.00 -29.94
C ALA A 65 14.12 -5.49 -29.81
N VAL A 66 14.46 -5.94 -28.61
CA VAL A 66 14.72 -7.37 -28.33
C VAL A 66 13.50 -8.23 -28.65
N LEU A 67 12.31 -7.81 -28.22
CA LEU A 67 11.05 -8.51 -28.49
C LEU A 67 10.77 -8.60 -30.00
N ALA A 68 10.98 -7.51 -30.75
CA ALA A 68 10.82 -7.49 -32.20
C ALA A 68 11.80 -8.43 -32.92
N VAL A 69 13.09 -8.40 -32.55
CA VAL A 69 14.10 -9.31 -33.11
C VAL A 69 13.76 -10.76 -32.81
N LYS A 70 13.37 -11.09 -31.58
CA LYS A 70 12.99 -12.46 -31.20
C LYS A 70 11.68 -12.90 -31.86
N ALA A 71 10.73 -12.00 -32.04
CA ALA A 71 9.51 -12.28 -32.80
C ALA A 71 9.81 -12.59 -34.27
N TRP A 72 10.83 -11.96 -34.85
CA TRP A 72 11.28 -12.27 -36.20
C TRP A 72 12.02 -13.61 -36.26
N GLN A 73 12.91 -13.89 -35.31
CA GLN A 73 13.75 -15.10 -35.29
C GLN A 73 13.00 -16.38 -34.85
N ASN A 74 12.07 -16.28 -33.91
CA ASN A 74 11.41 -17.43 -33.28
C ASN A 74 9.94 -17.13 -32.95
N ARG A 75 9.11 -17.06 -34.01
CA ARG A 75 7.65 -16.87 -33.90
C ARG A 75 6.96 -17.90 -32.98
N PRO A 76 7.30 -19.21 -33.02
CA PRO A 76 6.68 -20.18 -32.12
C PRO A 76 6.87 -19.86 -30.64
N ALA A 77 8.05 -19.37 -30.22
CA ALA A 77 8.30 -18.99 -28.83
C ALA A 77 7.47 -17.78 -28.39
N VAL A 78 7.26 -16.80 -29.28
CA VAL A 78 6.38 -15.65 -28.97
C VAL A 78 4.94 -16.11 -28.79
N HIS A 79 4.45 -17.00 -29.65
CA HIS A 79 3.09 -17.51 -29.54
C HIS A 79 2.87 -18.31 -28.24
N SER A 80 3.86 -19.10 -27.80
CA SER A 80 3.72 -19.95 -26.61
C SER A 80 4.01 -19.24 -25.28
N LEU A 81 4.88 -18.24 -25.26
CA LEU A 81 5.34 -17.57 -24.03
C LEU A 81 4.76 -16.17 -23.84
N VAL A 82 4.43 -15.45 -24.92
CA VAL A 82 3.96 -14.06 -24.86
C VAL A 82 2.47 -13.95 -25.17
N LEU A 83 1.99 -14.61 -26.24
CA LEU A 83 0.57 -14.60 -26.63
C LEU A 83 -0.25 -15.63 -25.83
N THR A 84 -0.23 -15.47 -24.51
CA THR A 84 -0.91 -16.35 -23.57
C THR A 84 -2.27 -15.78 -23.13
N PRO A 85 -3.18 -16.60 -22.56
CA PRO A 85 -4.36 -16.08 -21.87
C PRO A 85 -4.04 -15.04 -20.81
N GLY A 86 -2.87 -15.15 -20.16
CA GLY A 86 -2.41 -14.20 -19.15
C GLY A 86 -2.21 -12.77 -19.71
N LEU A 87 -1.70 -12.63 -20.94
CA LEU A 87 -1.62 -11.33 -21.61
C LEU A 87 -3.00 -10.72 -21.87
N LEU A 88 -3.97 -11.53 -22.33
CA LEU A 88 -5.33 -11.07 -22.56
C LEU A 88 -5.97 -10.57 -21.26
N VAL A 89 -5.79 -11.32 -20.16
CA VAL A 89 -6.30 -10.95 -18.83
C VAL A 89 -5.61 -9.69 -18.30
N PHE A 90 -4.29 -9.54 -18.50
CA PHE A 90 -3.60 -8.29 -18.19
C PHE A 90 -4.21 -7.10 -18.95
N CYS A 91 -4.43 -7.23 -20.26
CA CYS A 91 -5.06 -6.18 -21.07
C CYS A 91 -6.50 -5.88 -20.61
N ALA A 92 -7.26 -6.89 -20.19
CA ALA A 92 -8.60 -6.70 -19.63
C ALA A 92 -8.55 -5.93 -18.31
N PHE A 93 -7.62 -6.25 -17.41
CA PHE A 93 -7.43 -5.49 -16.17
C PHE A 93 -6.90 -4.07 -16.42
N LEU A 94 -6.05 -3.88 -17.42
CA LEU A 94 -5.61 -2.55 -17.86
C LEU A 94 -6.80 -1.69 -18.31
N ALA A 95 -7.71 -2.25 -19.10
CA ALA A 95 -8.94 -1.58 -19.52
C ALA A 95 -9.88 -1.32 -18.33
N LEU A 96 -10.00 -2.28 -17.41
CA LEU A 96 -10.80 -2.15 -16.20
C LEU A 96 -10.33 -1.00 -15.32
N VAL A 97 -9.03 -0.92 -14.98
CA VAL A 97 -8.53 0.18 -14.13
C VAL A 97 -8.62 1.53 -14.83
N TRP A 98 -8.41 1.56 -16.16
CA TRP A 98 -8.55 2.78 -16.94
C TRP A 98 -9.96 3.36 -16.84
N PHE A 99 -10.97 2.50 -17.04
CA PHE A 99 -12.39 2.86 -16.94
C PHE A 99 -12.80 3.15 -15.49
N GLY A 100 -12.48 2.24 -14.57
CA GLY A 100 -12.95 2.25 -13.18
C GLY A 100 -12.50 3.44 -12.35
N HIS A 101 -11.37 4.05 -12.70
CA HIS A 101 -10.84 5.22 -11.99
C HIS A 101 -11.03 6.53 -12.74
N ARG A 102 -11.75 6.55 -13.86
CA ARG A 102 -11.97 7.78 -14.63
C ARG A 102 -12.67 8.85 -13.76
N GLY A 103 -12.00 9.99 -13.58
CA GLY A 103 -12.53 11.13 -12.84
C GLY A 103 -12.61 10.94 -11.32
N ARG A 104 -12.08 9.84 -10.78
CA ARG A 104 -11.99 9.62 -9.33
C ARG A 104 -10.94 10.54 -8.71
N MET A 105 -11.30 11.16 -7.60
CA MET A 105 -10.41 11.95 -6.75
C MET A 105 -10.12 11.19 -5.45
N PHE A 106 -9.05 11.57 -4.76
CA PHE A 106 -8.78 11.14 -3.41
C PHE A 106 -9.94 11.53 -2.49
N SER A 107 -10.23 10.64 -1.55
CA SER A 107 -11.34 10.81 -0.60
C SER A 107 -11.01 10.28 0.80
N GLU A 108 -9.88 9.61 0.98
CA GLU A 108 -9.53 8.97 2.24
C GLU A 108 -8.39 9.68 2.98
N TRP A 109 -8.39 9.57 4.31
CA TRP A 109 -7.45 10.29 5.18
C TRP A 109 -5.98 10.09 4.81
N ASP A 110 -5.52 8.84 4.64
CA ASP A 110 -4.10 8.60 4.37
C ASP A 110 -3.70 8.94 2.93
N GLU A 111 -4.67 9.18 2.03
CA GLU A 111 -4.37 9.70 0.68
C GLU A 111 -3.90 11.14 0.79
N PHE A 112 -4.52 11.93 1.66
CA PHE A 112 -4.13 13.31 1.92
C PHE A 112 -2.96 13.43 2.88
N SER A 113 -2.86 12.58 3.91
CA SER A 113 -1.80 12.68 4.93
C SER A 113 -0.45 12.13 4.45
N HIS A 114 -0.47 11.14 3.55
CA HIS A 114 0.75 10.51 3.07
C HIS A 114 0.72 10.01 1.63
N TRP A 115 -0.11 9.01 1.30
CA TRP A 115 0.06 8.20 0.08
C TRP A 115 -0.11 9.01 -1.19
N GLY A 116 -1.13 9.88 -1.27
CA GLY A 116 -1.32 10.79 -2.39
C GLY A 116 -0.37 11.98 -2.32
N LEU A 117 -0.19 12.53 -1.12
CA LEU A 117 0.69 13.68 -0.84
C LEU A 117 2.14 13.44 -1.27
N VAL A 118 2.70 12.27 -0.95
CA VAL A 118 4.08 11.93 -1.28
C VAL A 118 4.26 11.78 -2.80
N ILE A 119 3.26 11.23 -3.51
CA ILE A 119 3.29 11.11 -4.98
C ILE A 119 3.20 12.50 -5.62
N LYS A 120 2.32 13.39 -5.11
CA LYS A 120 2.21 14.78 -5.57
C LYS A 120 3.54 15.52 -5.40
N ASN A 121 4.19 15.38 -4.23
CA ASN A 121 5.52 15.94 -3.99
C ASN A 121 6.58 15.37 -4.94
N MET A 122 6.64 14.05 -5.11
CA MET A 122 7.59 13.41 -6.03
C MET A 122 7.38 13.85 -7.46
N TYR A 123 6.13 14.02 -7.89
CA TYR A 123 5.78 14.51 -9.22
C TYR A 123 6.23 15.95 -9.44
N SER A 124 5.97 16.84 -8.48
CA SER A 124 6.31 18.26 -8.58
C SER A 124 7.80 18.55 -8.46
N LEU A 125 8.52 17.78 -7.64
CA LEU A 125 9.93 18.03 -7.33
C LEU A 125 10.90 17.13 -8.12
N ASP A 126 10.43 16.04 -8.72
CA ASP A 126 11.27 14.97 -9.31
C ASP A 126 12.36 14.46 -8.34
N ARG A 127 12.04 14.46 -7.04
CA ARG A 127 12.88 13.93 -5.94
C ARG A 127 12.03 13.09 -4.98
N LEU A 128 12.68 12.27 -4.16
CA LEU A 128 11.99 11.51 -3.12
C LEU A 128 11.28 12.42 -2.12
N GLY A 129 10.18 11.94 -1.54
CA GLY A 129 9.28 12.74 -0.72
C GLY A 129 9.81 13.19 0.65
N ASN A 130 11.09 12.93 0.96
CA ASN A 130 11.73 13.30 2.22
C ASN A 130 12.62 14.55 2.13
N VAL A 131 12.74 15.18 0.94
CA VAL A 131 13.55 16.40 0.77
C VAL A 131 12.96 17.60 1.52
N ALA A 132 13.80 18.57 1.89
CA ALA A 132 13.38 19.74 2.69
C ALA A 132 12.31 20.61 2.01
N GLN A 133 12.24 20.60 0.68
CA GLN A 133 11.20 21.27 -0.10
C GLN A 133 9.85 20.55 -0.05
N ALA A 134 9.82 19.26 0.28
CA ALA A 134 8.59 18.47 0.26
C ALA A 134 7.70 18.78 1.48
N THR A 135 6.39 18.71 1.26
CA THR A 135 5.35 18.89 2.29
C THR A 135 4.91 17.59 2.94
N THR A 136 5.54 16.46 2.60
CA THR A 136 5.21 15.14 3.14
C THR A 136 5.35 15.11 4.66
N THR A 137 4.31 14.63 5.35
CA THR A 137 4.30 14.45 6.81
C THR A 137 5.15 13.25 7.25
N PHE A 138 4.87 12.05 6.71
CA PHE A 138 5.58 10.83 7.08
C PHE A 138 6.81 10.60 6.18
N ARG A 139 7.84 11.44 6.33
CA ARG A 139 9.04 11.45 5.46
C ARG A 139 9.85 10.16 5.50
N GLY A 140 9.77 9.38 6.59
CA GLY A 140 10.47 8.11 6.74
C GLY A 140 9.81 6.92 6.03
N TYR A 141 8.64 7.08 5.41
CA TYR A 141 7.95 5.96 4.76
C TYR A 141 8.69 5.49 3.50
N PRO A 142 8.90 4.16 3.35
CA PRO A 142 9.55 3.63 2.16
C PRO A 142 8.74 3.88 0.86
N PRO A 143 9.41 4.11 -0.29
CA PRO A 143 8.74 4.75 -1.43
C PRO A 143 8.25 3.80 -2.54
N ALA A 144 8.31 2.47 -2.43
CA ALA A 144 8.11 1.56 -3.57
C ALA A 144 6.73 1.71 -4.27
N ALA A 145 5.65 1.76 -3.49
CA ALA A 145 4.31 1.96 -4.06
C ALA A 145 4.19 3.34 -4.73
N SER A 146 4.70 4.38 -4.07
CA SER A 146 4.70 5.75 -4.55
C SER A 146 5.58 5.97 -5.78
N LEU A 147 6.69 5.24 -5.92
CA LEU A 147 7.57 5.25 -7.11
C LEU A 147 6.84 4.69 -8.34
N PHE A 148 6.09 3.61 -8.16
CA PHE A 148 5.30 3.04 -9.26
C PHE A 148 4.16 3.99 -9.68
N ALA A 149 3.51 4.65 -8.73
CA ALA A 149 2.51 5.67 -9.02
C ALA A 149 3.11 6.93 -9.66
N TYR A 150 4.29 7.36 -9.22
CA TYR A 150 5.05 8.47 -9.82
C TYR A 150 5.35 8.20 -11.30
N PHE A 151 5.85 7.00 -11.64
CA PHE A 151 6.08 6.59 -13.02
C PHE A 151 4.83 6.77 -13.89
N TRP A 152 3.69 6.32 -13.36
CA TRP A 152 2.42 6.44 -14.06
C TRP A 152 1.98 7.88 -14.26
N CYS A 153 2.09 8.71 -13.21
CA CYS A 153 1.72 10.13 -13.28
C CYS A 153 2.60 10.89 -14.29
N LYS A 154 3.91 10.60 -14.35
CA LYS A 154 4.81 11.23 -15.33
C LYS A 154 4.44 10.89 -16.78
N LEU A 155 3.89 9.71 -17.06
CA LEU A 155 3.38 9.35 -18.39
C LEU A 155 2.16 10.18 -18.83
N SER A 156 1.41 10.76 -17.89
CA SER A 156 0.25 11.62 -18.21
C SER A 156 0.65 13.05 -18.60
N GLY A 157 1.84 13.50 -18.26
CA GLY A 157 2.28 14.89 -18.46
C GLY A 157 1.66 15.90 -17.48
N THR A 158 0.57 15.56 -16.80
CA THR A 158 -0.05 16.30 -15.69
C THR A 158 -0.33 15.36 -14.52
N PHE A 159 -0.22 15.83 -13.28
CA PHE A 159 -0.62 15.03 -12.12
C PHE A 159 -2.13 14.81 -12.12
N GLN A 160 -2.55 13.55 -12.11
CA GLN A 160 -3.97 13.17 -12.00
C GLN A 160 -4.12 12.12 -10.90
N GLU A 161 -5.00 12.38 -9.93
CA GLU A 161 -5.24 11.43 -8.84
C GLU A 161 -5.75 10.09 -9.36
N SER A 162 -6.59 10.09 -10.41
CA SER A 162 -7.03 8.85 -11.08
C SER A 162 -5.90 7.92 -11.52
N ASP A 163 -4.72 8.44 -11.83
CA ASP A 163 -3.57 7.64 -12.26
C ASP A 163 -2.89 6.90 -11.12
N THR A 164 -2.91 7.45 -9.90
CA THR A 164 -2.37 6.76 -8.72
C THR A 164 -3.21 5.53 -8.41
N PHE A 165 -4.54 5.63 -8.46
CA PHE A 165 -5.44 4.49 -8.31
C PHE A 165 -5.23 3.44 -9.39
N ARG A 166 -5.10 3.85 -10.66
CA ARG A 166 -4.82 2.93 -11.79
C ARG A 166 -3.53 2.15 -11.56
N SER A 167 -2.48 2.85 -11.09
CA SER A 167 -1.20 2.22 -10.79
C SER A 167 -1.33 1.20 -9.65
N ALA A 168 -2.02 1.54 -8.56
CA ALA A 168 -2.22 0.66 -7.42
C ALA A 168 -3.03 -0.59 -7.80
N GLY A 169 -4.16 -0.42 -8.50
CA GLY A 169 -5.00 -1.53 -8.96
C GLY A 169 -4.26 -2.47 -9.91
N LEU A 170 -3.52 -1.93 -10.89
CA LEU A 170 -2.75 -2.79 -11.81
C LEU A 170 -1.60 -3.51 -11.10
N PHE A 171 -0.97 -2.88 -10.10
CA PHE A 171 0.07 -3.53 -9.31
C PHE A 171 -0.49 -4.76 -8.56
N LEU A 172 -1.65 -4.63 -7.91
CA LEU A 172 -2.34 -5.74 -7.25
C LEU A 172 -2.64 -6.88 -8.24
N PHE A 173 -3.26 -6.57 -9.39
CA PHE A 173 -3.61 -7.59 -10.37
C PHE A 173 -2.39 -8.28 -10.97
N ALA A 174 -1.33 -7.53 -11.29
CA ALA A 174 -0.11 -8.07 -11.88
C ALA A 174 0.55 -9.14 -10.99
N LEU A 175 0.51 -8.96 -9.66
CA LEU A 175 1.04 -9.92 -8.68
C LEU A 175 0.25 -11.24 -8.62
N LEU A 176 -1.00 -11.23 -9.06
CA LEU A 176 -1.90 -12.40 -9.07
C LEU A 176 -1.98 -13.10 -10.44
N LEU A 177 -1.56 -12.44 -11.52
CA LEU A 177 -1.49 -13.04 -12.87
C LEU A 177 -0.73 -14.37 -12.97
N PRO A 178 0.33 -14.65 -12.17
CA PRO A 178 0.99 -15.95 -12.18
C PRO A 178 0.05 -17.14 -11.93
N TRP A 179 -1.15 -16.95 -11.37
CA TRP A 179 -2.15 -18.00 -11.21
C TRP A 179 -2.63 -18.58 -12.56
N LEU A 180 -2.51 -17.81 -13.65
CA LEU A 180 -2.86 -18.24 -15.00
C LEU A 180 -1.76 -19.07 -15.69
N ARG A 181 -0.56 -19.21 -15.09
CA ARG A 181 0.62 -19.81 -15.75
C ARG A 181 0.39 -21.23 -16.27
N SER A 182 -0.50 -21.99 -15.64
CA SER A 182 -0.83 -23.33 -16.11
C SER A 182 -1.82 -23.25 -17.28
N LEU A 183 -2.80 -22.36 -17.26
CA LEU A 183 -3.99 -22.36 -18.14
C LEU A 183 -3.67 -22.16 -19.63
N GLN A 184 -4.33 -22.93 -20.50
CA GLN A 184 -4.19 -22.85 -21.97
C GLN A 184 -5.47 -22.30 -22.62
N TRP A 185 -5.35 -21.76 -23.83
CA TRP A 185 -6.46 -21.16 -24.60
C TRP A 185 -7.71 -22.04 -24.73
N LYS A 186 -7.55 -23.36 -24.77
CA LYS A 186 -8.68 -24.32 -24.84
C LYS A 186 -9.55 -24.36 -23.57
N ASN A 187 -9.09 -23.81 -22.46
CA ASN A 187 -9.76 -23.90 -21.15
C ASN A 187 -10.48 -22.59 -20.78
N VAL A 188 -11.30 -22.04 -21.68
CA VAL A 188 -11.92 -20.71 -21.51
C VAL A 188 -12.67 -20.56 -20.18
N GLY A 189 -13.49 -21.54 -19.79
CA GLY A 189 -14.22 -21.47 -18.50
C GLY A 189 -13.30 -21.37 -17.28
N ARG A 190 -12.15 -22.06 -17.29
CA ARG A 190 -11.14 -21.96 -16.21
C ARG A 190 -10.43 -20.61 -16.23
N ILE A 191 -10.12 -20.09 -17.42
CA ILE A 191 -9.54 -18.74 -17.57
C ILE A 191 -10.49 -17.70 -16.98
N LEU A 192 -11.78 -17.76 -17.32
CA LEU A 192 -12.79 -16.86 -16.79
C LEU A 192 -12.92 -16.98 -15.26
N ALA A 193 -12.93 -18.22 -14.74
CA ALA A 193 -13.04 -18.45 -13.30
C ALA A 193 -11.85 -17.87 -12.52
N VAL A 194 -10.62 -18.12 -12.99
CA VAL A 194 -9.40 -17.58 -12.36
C VAL A 194 -9.33 -16.07 -12.53
N THR A 195 -9.73 -15.53 -13.68
CA THR A 195 -9.80 -14.07 -13.89
C THR A 195 -10.76 -13.42 -12.90
N ALA A 196 -11.95 -13.99 -12.71
CA ALA A 196 -12.91 -13.52 -11.72
C ALA A 196 -12.35 -13.67 -10.29
N SER A 197 -11.65 -14.76 -9.96
CA SER A 197 -10.98 -14.90 -8.66
C SER A 197 -9.92 -13.83 -8.43
N VAL A 198 -9.08 -13.54 -9.42
CA VAL A 198 -8.04 -12.48 -9.34
C VAL A 198 -8.67 -11.10 -9.14
N LEU A 199 -9.83 -10.85 -9.77
CA LEU A 199 -10.58 -9.61 -9.58
C LEU A 199 -11.17 -9.49 -8.17
N LEU A 200 -11.72 -10.59 -7.64
CA LEU A 200 -12.43 -10.63 -6.35
C LEU A 200 -11.48 -10.60 -5.14
N LEU A 201 -10.35 -11.30 -5.22
CA LEU A 201 -9.47 -11.59 -4.10
C LEU A 201 -8.96 -10.35 -3.32
N PRO A 202 -8.54 -9.24 -3.96
CA PRO A 202 -8.08 -8.06 -3.22
C PRO A 202 -9.14 -7.48 -2.28
N CYS A 203 -10.43 -7.62 -2.64
CA CYS A 203 -11.55 -7.10 -1.87
C CYS A 203 -12.04 -8.05 -0.76
N MET A 204 -11.42 -9.22 -0.57
CA MET A 204 -11.91 -10.24 0.35
C MET A 204 -11.93 -9.77 1.81
N PHE A 205 -10.89 -9.06 2.25
CA PHE A 205 -10.74 -8.59 3.63
C PHE A 205 -10.63 -7.07 3.75
N ASN A 206 -10.61 -6.38 2.62
CA ASN A 206 -10.59 -4.92 2.54
C ASN A 206 -11.40 -4.50 1.32
N ALA A 207 -12.66 -4.14 1.54
CA ALA A 207 -13.56 -3.74 0.45
C ALA A 207 -12.99 -2.59 -0.39
N ALA A 208 -12.27 -1.68 0.25
CA ALA A 208 -11.69 -0.48 -0.36
C ALA A 208 -10.35 -0.74 -1.07
N ALA A 209 -9.86 -2.00 -1.13
CA ALA A 209 -8.56 -2.35 -1.70
C ALA A 209 -8.37 -1.93 -3.17
N LEU A 210 -9.46 -1.85 -3.94
CA LEU A 210 -9.45 -1.43 -5.34
C LEU A 210 -9.92 0.01 -5.55
N THR A 211 -10.24 0.74 -4.48
CA THR A 211 -10.78 2.11 -4.56
C THR A 211 -9.97 3.12 -3.75
N THR A 212 -8.91 2.67 -3.08
CA THR A 212 -7.97 3.46 -2.29
C THR A 212 -6.54 3.16 -2.76
N ILE A 213 -5.59 4.04 -2.44
CA ILE A 213 -4.16 3.78 -2.68
C ILE A 213 -3.41 3.27 -1.43
N TYR A 214 -4.15 2.72 -0.47
CA TYR A 214 -3.57 2.14 0.75
C TYR A 214 -2.80 0.87 0.43
N VAL A 215 -1.66 0.68 1.09
CA VAL A 215 -0.71 -0.40 0.73
C VAL A 215 -0.92 -1.70 1.50
N ASP A 216 -1.85 -1.75 2.45
CA ASP A 216 -2.06 -2.91 3.33
C ASP A 216 -2.41 -4.18 2.53
N THR A 217 -3.36 -4.09 1.59
CA THR A 217 -3.68 -5.21 0.68
C THR A 217 -2.51 -5.54 -0.26
N LEU A 218 -1.75 -4.52 -0.72
CA LEU A 218 -0.57 -4.73 -1.57
C LEU A 218 0.52 -5.52 -0.86
N LEU A 219 0.81 -5.20 0.40
CA LEU A 219 1.73 -5.97 1.25
C LEU A 219 1.31 -7.43 1.37
N GLY A 220 0.01 -7.67 1.61
CA GLY A 220 -0.55 -9.02 1.69
C GLY A 220 -0.39 -9.81 0.38
N ILE A 221 -0.66 -9.17 -0.76
CA ILE A 221 -0.54 -9.81 -2.07
C ILE A 221 0.92 -10.06 -2.45
N ILE A 222 1.86 -9.16 -2.14
CA ILE A 222 3.30 -9.42 -2.37
C ILE A 222 3.78 -10.58 -1.47
N LEU A 223 3.35 -10.65 -0.21
CA LEU A 223 3.65 -11.80 0.66
C LEU A 223 3.12 -13.11 0.06
N ALA A 224 1.87 -13.11 -0.42
CA ALA A 224 1.30 -14.26 -1.12
C ALA A 224 2.07 -14.64 -2.38
N TYR A 225 2.53 -13.65 -3.16
CA TYR A 225 3.36 -13.85 -4.34
C TYR A 225 4.71 -14.51 -3.98
N VAL A 226 5.39 -14.04 -2.94
CA VAL A 226 6.64 -14.64 -2.45
C VAL A 226 6.41 -16.11 -2.08
N LEU A 227 5.36 -16.41 -1.30
CA LEU A 227 5.02 -17.78 -0.92
C LEU A 227 4.66 -18.64 -2.15
N PHE A 228 3.89 -18.11 -3.09
CA PHE A 228 3.49 -18.79 -4.32
C PHE A 228 4.71 -19.19 -5.17
N VAL A 229 5.67 -18.28 -5.36
CA VAL A 229 6.91 -18.57 -6.11
C VAL A 229 7.80 -19.55 -5.33
N ALA A 230 7.97 -19.35 -4.02
CA ALA A 230 8.82 -20.19 -3.16
C ALA A 230 8.35 -21.66 -3.08
N PHE A 231 7.03 -21.85 -3.16
CA PHE A 231 6.36 -23.14 -3.08
C PHE A 231 5.86 -23.68 -4.42
N ALA A 232 6.31 -23.09 -5.54
CA ALA A 232 6.09 -23.67 -6.87
C ALA A 232 6.59 -25.12 -6.94
N GLU A 233 5.87 -25.95 -7.69
CA GLU A 233 6.17 -27.38 -7.83
C GLU A 233 7.60 -27.60 -8.33
N GLU A 234 7.94 -26.95 -9.43
CA GLU A 234 9.28 -26.93 -10.01
C GLU A 234 10.00 -25.63 -9.64
N ARG A 235 11.22 -25.74 -9.09
CA ARG A 235 12.08 -24.60 -8.78
C ARG A 235 13.04 -24.34 -9.93
N ARG A 236 12.79 -23.27 -10.68
CA ARG A 236 13.66 -22.77 -11.76
C ARG A 236 14.66 -21.75 -11.20
N PRO A 237 15.86 -21.60 -11.76
CA PRO A 237 16.79 -20.54 -11.35
C PRO A 237 16.18 -19.13 -11.42
N SER A 238 15.29 -18.91 -12.40
CA SER A 238 14.52 -17.67 -12.53
C SER A 238 13.58 -17.38 -11.35
N ASP A 239 13.13 -18.40 -10.62
CA ASP A 239 12.28 -18.18 -9.43
C ASP A 239 13.07 -17.51 -8.32
N LEU A 240 14.39 -17.77 -8.22
CA LEU A 240 15.24 -17.08 -7.27
C LEU A 240 15.31 -15.58 -7.57
N LEU A 241 15.38 -15.19 -8.85
CA LEU A 241 15.32 -13.79 -9.27
C LEU A 241 14.00 -13.14 -8.85
N LEU A 242 12.87 -13.81 -9.10
CA LEU A 242 11.54 -13.32 -8.69
C LEU A 242 11.42 -13.17 -7.17
N LEU A 243 11.90 -14.16 -6.41
CA LEU A 243 11.92 -14.13 -4.96
C LEU A 243 12.77 -12.98 -4.45
N CYS A 244 13.99 -12.82 -4.94
CA CYS A 244 14.87 -11.74 -4.54
C CYS A 244 14.28 -10.36 -4.88
N ALA A 245 13.69 -10.19 -6.07
CA ALA A 245 13.05 -8.93 -6.44
C ALA A 245 11.87 -8.60 -5.52
N ALA A 246 10.98 -9.56 -5.25
CA ALA A 246 9.86 -9.36 -4.33
C ALA A 246 10.32 -9.12 -2.89
N CYS A 247 11.31 -9.87 -2.40
CA CYS A 247 11.89 -9.71 -1.06
C CYS A 247 12.64 -8.38 -0.90
N PHE A 248 13.22 -7.83 -1.96
CA PHE A 248 13.82 -6.50 -1.97
C PHE A 248 12.77 -5.39 -1.92
N VAL A 249 11.69 -5.53 -2.70
CA VAL A 249 10.63 -4.51 -2.78
C VAL A 249 9.73 -4.52 -1.55
N LEU A 250 9.47 -5.67 -0.93
CA LEU A 250 8.49 -5.76 0.17
C LEU A 250 8.81 -4.83 1.37
N PRO A 251 10.05 -4.76 1.90
CA PRO A 251 10.45 -3.75 2.89
C PRO A 251 10.30 -2.30 2.41
N LEU A 252 10.42 -2.08 1.10
CA LEU A 252 10.33 -0.76 0.48
C LEU A 252 8.90 -0.30 0.22
N VAL A 253 7.87 -1.14 0.47
CA VAL A 253 6.46 -0.73 0.39
C VAL A 253 6.01 -0.02 1.68
N LYS A 254 6.38 -0.57 2.83
CA LYS A 254 6.10 -0.04 4.18
C LYS A 254 7.01 -0.75 5.17
N ALA A 255 7.32 -0.12 6.31
CA ALA A 255 8.18 -0.72 7.34
C ALA A 255 7.75 -2.14 7.76
N SER A 256 6.44 -2.39 7.88
CA SER A 256 5.86 -3.71 8.21
C SER A 256 6.18 -4.79 7.18
N GLY A 257 6.46 -4.42 5.93
CA GLY A 257 6.86 -5.35 4.86
C GLY A 257 8.15 -6.11 5.18
N THR A 258 9.04 -5.55 6.01
CA THR A 258 10.23 -6.28 6.49
C THR A 258 9.83 -7.54 7.26
N GLY A 259 8.94 -7.40 8.25
CA GLY A 259 8.48 -8.52 9.07
C GLY A 259 7.78 -9.60 8.23
N LEU A 260 6.92 -9.17 7.30
CA LEU A 260 6.25 -10.08 6.35
C LEU A 260 7.24 -10.86 5.48
N ALA A 261 8.26 -10.17 4.95
CA ALA A 261 9.30 -10.80 4.14
C ALA A 261 10.10 -11.84 4.94
N LEU A 262 10.47 -11.50 6.18
CA LEU A 262 11.21 -12.38 7.07
C LEU A 262 10.42 -13.65 7.42
N ILE A 263 9.11 -13.54 7.65
CA ILE A 263 8.24 -14.71 7.85
C ILE A 263 8.30 -15.63 6.63
N ALA A 264 8.11 -15.12 5.41
CA ALA A 264 8.16 -15.95 4.21
C ALA A 264 9.53 -16.60 3.96
N VAL A 265 10.61 -15.84 4.15
CA VAL A 265 11.98 -16.33 4.01
C VAL A 265 12.32 -17.38 5.05
N LEU A 266 11.85 -17.21 6.30
CA LEU A 266 12.01 -18.21 7.35
C LEU A 266 11.29 -19.51 6.98
N VAL A 267 10.04 -19.43 6.53
CA VAL A 267 9.26 -20.61 6.09
C VAL A 267 9.96 -21.33 4.94
N LEU A 268 10.48 -20.60 3.94
CA LEU A 268 11.27 -21.16 2.85
C LEU A 268 12.57 -21.82 3.34
N THR A 269 13.29 -21.17 4.26
CA THR A 269 14.57 -21.66 4.76
C THR A 269 14.38 -22.94 5.57
N VAL A 270 13.38 -22.99 6.46
CA VAL A 270 13.02 -24.18 7.22
C VAL A 270 12.63 -25.33 6.27
N GLU A 271 11.90 -25.05 5.19
CA GLU A 271 11.57 -26.06 4.17
C GLU A 271 12.82 -26.64 3.52
N ILE A 272 13.74 -25.78 3.09
CA ILE A 272 14.99 -26.20 2.44
C ILE A 272 15.83 -27.05 3.40
N MET A 273 15.96 -26.63 4.66
CA MET A 273 16.77 -27.33 5.66
C MET A 273 16.18 -28.70 6.02
N LEU A 274 14.87 -28.80 6.20
CA LEU A 274 14.22 -30.03 6.66
C LEU A 274 13.94 -31.03 5.52
N LEU A 275 13.54 -30.55 4.34
CA LEU A 275 12.99 -31.39 3.28
C LEU A 275 13.87 -31.50 2.03
N GLN A 276 14.79 -30.57 1.78
CA GLN A 276 15.67 -30.60 0.60
C GLN A 276 17.04 -31.19 0.93
N LYS A 277 17.08 -32.32 1.64
CA LYS A 277 18.32 -32.93 2.15
C LYS A 277 19.34 -33.24 1.06
N ASP A 278 18.87 -33.67 -0.11
CA ASP A 278 19.70 -34.04 -1.27
C ASP A 278 20.34 -32.84 -1.99
N TRP A 279 19.95 -31.62 -1.67
CA TRP A 279 20.52 -30.46 -2.33
C TRP A 279 21.98 -30.24 -1.89
N PRO A 280 22.88 -29.89 -2.83
CA PRO A 280 24.23 -29.46 -2.50
C PRO A 280 24.20 -28.29 -1.51
N GLY A 281 25.17 -28.24 -0.58
CA GLY A 281 25.25 -27.19 0.44
C GLY A 281 25.21 -25.78 -0.16
N ARG A 282 25.94 -25.56 -1.27
CA ARG A 282 25.90 -24.29 -2.02
C ARG A 282 24.49 -23.92 -2.50
N LYS A 283 23.72 -24.88 -2.99
CA LYS A 283 22.34 -24.62 -3.46
C LYS A 283 21.42 -24.25 -2.30
N LYS A 284 21.53 -24.94 -1.17
CA LYS A 284 20.79 -24.60 0.06
C LYS A 284 21.12 -23.18 0.54
N LEU A 285 22.42 -22.84 0.57
CA LEU A 285 22.91 -21.53 0.95
C LEU A 285 22.33 -20.43 0.05
N VAL A 286 22.42 -20.61 -1.28
CA VAL A 286 21.91 -19.63 -2.25
C VAL A 286 20.40 -19.40 -2.08
N TRP A 287 19.61 -20.47 -1.97
CA TRP A 287 18.15 -20.36 -1.88
C TRP A 287 17.64 -19.92 -0.50
N GLY A 288 18.38 -20.16 0.58
CA GLY A 288 18.04 -19.66 1.91
C GLY A 288 18.52 -18.23 2.16
N CYS A 289 19.76 -17.91 1.75
CA CYS A 289 20.40 -16.64 2.11
C CYS A 289 20.18 -15.52 1.10
N LEU A 290 20.00 -15.79 -0.20
CA LEU A 290 19.87 -14.71 -1.18
C LEU A 290 18.53 -13.94 -1.05
N PRO A 291 17.37 -14.59 -0.85
CA PRO A 291 16.13 -13.88 -0.53
C PRO A 291 16.24 -13.10 0.79
N PHE A 292 16.86 -13.68 1.81
CA PHE A 292 17.14 -13.00 3.07
C PHE A 292 18.01 -11.74 2.88
N ALA A 293 19.10 -11.86 2.13
CA ALA A 293 19.98 -10.74 1.80
C ALA A 293 19.24 -9.66 1.00
N ALA A 294 18.29 -10.03 0.12
CA ALA A 294 17.45 -9.08 -0.60
C ALA A 294 16.53 -8.29 0.34
N VAL A 295 15.94 -8.93 1.35
CA VAL A 295 15.17 -8.24 2.41
C VAL A 295 16.06 -7.22 3.13
N LEU A 296 17.25 -7.64 3.55
CA LEU A 296 18.19 -6.75 4.24
C LEU A 296 18.65 -5.61 3.34
N ALA A 297 18.90 -5.88 2.06
CA ALA A 297 19.28 -4.85 1.09
C ALA A 297 18.18 -3.80 0.93
N GLY A 298 16.91 -4.22 0.78
CA GLY A 298 15.78 -3.29 0.70
C GLY A 298 15.63 -2.45 1.96
N LYS A 299 15.62 -3.09 3.14
CA LYS A 299 15.52 -2.39 4.43
C LYS A 299 16.68 -1.43 4.66
N TYR A 300 17.92 -1.93 4.65
CA TYR A 300 19.07 -1.15 5.07
C TYR A 300 19.50 -0.11 4.05
N SER A 301 19.19 -0.27 2.75
CA SER A 301 19.41 0.81 1.78
C SER A 301 18.52 2.01 2.09
N TRP A 302 17.27 1.79 2.49
CA TRP A 302 16.37 2.87 2.91
C TRP A 302 16.80 3.48 4.25
N ASP A 303 17.09 2.64 5.25
CA ASP A 303 17.55 3.12 6.57
C ASP A 303 18.85 3.95 6.45
N LEU A 304 19.78 3.52 5.60
CA LEU A 304 21.01 4.26 5.32
C LEU A 304 20.70 5.60 4.65
N TYR A 305 19.81 5.61 3.66
CA TYR A 305 19.42 6.86 2.99
C TYR A 305 18.78 7.85 3.95
N LEU A 306 17.84 7.41 4.81
CA LEU A 306 17.22 8.26 5.83
C LEU A 306 18.26 8.90 6.77
N ARG A 307 19.27 8.14 7.19
CA ARG A 307 20.38 8.65 8.01
C ARG A 307 21.23 9.68 7.27
N LEU A 308 21.51 9.44 5.98
CA LEU A 308 22.29 10.37 5.15
C LEU A 308 21.55 11.67 4.88
N THR A 309 20.21 11.66 4.90
CA THR A 309 19.37 12.84 4.67
C THR A 309 18.79 13.42 5.96
N ASP A 310 19.32 13.03 7.13
CA ASP A 310 18.86 13.45 8.46
C ASP A 310 17.32 13.43 8.61
N THR A 311 16.72 12.38 8.07
CA THR A 311 15.27 12.19 8.08
C THR A 311 14.89 11.31 9.25
N GLN A 312 14.06 11.85 10.16
CA GLN A 312 13.57 11.09 11.31
C GLN A 312 12.70 9.90 10.87
N GLU A 313 12.72 8.85 11.68
CA GLU A 313 11.81 7.71 11.51
C GLU A 313 10.36 8.17 11.66
N ALA A 314 9.47 7.58 10.86
CA ALA A 314 8.06 7.97 10.86
C ALA A 314 7.28 7.49 12.10
N TRP A 315 7.83 6.51 12.85
CA TRP A 315 7.20 5.92 14.03
C TRP A 315 8.23 5.73 15.13
N SER A 316 7.95 6.23 16.33
CA SER A 316 8.81 5.98 17.49
C SER A 316 8.55 4.59 18.06
N THR A 317 9.54 3.70 17.96
CA THR A 317 9.50 2.38 18.59
C THR A 317 10.34 2.33 19.89
N SER A 318 10.76 3.49 20.41
CA SER A 318 11.66 3.61 21.56
C SER A 318 11.11 2.94 22.83
N ASN A 319 9.78 2.91 22.98
CA ASN A 319 9.13 2.33 24.15
C ASN A 319 8.96 0.81 24.05
N LEU A 320 9.18 0.21 22.86
CA LEU A 320 9.15 -1.24 22.68
C LEU A 320 10.49 -1.85 23.10
N THR A 321 10.71 -1.93 24.42
CA THR A 321 11.90 -2.56 25.01
C THR A 321 11.54 -3.86 25.72
N LEU A 322 12.50 -4.79 25.82
CA LEU A 322 12.32 -6.02 26.60
C LEU A 322 11.96 -5.72 28.06
N GLN A 323 12.50 -4.64 28.62
CA GLN A 323 12.20 -4.19 29.97
C GLN A 323 10.74 -3.75 30.12
N ASN A 324 10.21 -2.97 29.17
CA ASN A 324 8.83 -2.49 29.22
C ASN A 324 7.83 -3.64 28.99
N VAL A 325 8.14 -4.56 28.06
CA VAL A 325 7.36 -5.78 27.86
C VAL A 325 7.36 -6.65 29.12
N TRP A 326 8.52 -6.83 29.77
CA TRP A 326 8.60 -7.56 31.03
C TRP A 326 7.85 -6.86 32.17
N GLY A 327 7.93 -5.52 32.23
CA GLY A 327 7.17 -4.69 33.17
C GLY A 327 5.66 -4.92 33.04
N LEU A 328 5.14 -4.91 31.81
CA LEU A 328 3.74 -5.21 31.51
C LEU A 328 3.35 -6.62 32.00
N LEU A 329 4.15 -7.64 31.68
CA LEU A 329 3.88 -9.04 32.06
C LEU A 329 3.93 -9.28 33.58
N THR A 330 4.70 -8.47 34.32
CA THR A 330 4.80 -8.51 35.79
C THR A 330 3.75 -7.64 36.49
N GLY A 331 2.79 -7.09 35.75
CA GLY A 331 1.66 -6.32 36.29
C GLY A 331 1.92 -4.82 36.46
N ARG A 332 3.05 -4.29 35.97
CA ARG A 332 3.41 -2.86 36.03
C ARG A 332 2.98 -2.08 34.79
N GLY A 333 2.09 -2.63 33.97
CA GLY A 333 1.56 -1.94 32.79
C GLY A 333 0.59 -0.83 33.14
N GLU A 334 0.52 0.17 32.27
CA GLU A 334 -0.44 1.27 32.37
C GLU A 334 -1.87 0.79 32.16
N GLU A 335 -2.85 1.56 32.64
CA GLU A 335 -4.26 1.15 32.61
C GLU A 335 -4.79 1.02 31.17
N TYR A 336 -4.43 1.96 30.29
CA TYR A 336 -4.80 1.90 28.87
C TYR A 336 -4.21 0.66 28.18
N GLN A 337 -3.03 0.18 28.60
CA GLN A 337 -2.40 -1.03 28.03
C GLN A 337 -3.22 -2.28 28.40
N LYS A 338 -3.70 -2.38 29.63
CA LYS A 338 -4.58 -3.48 30.07
C LYS A 338 -5.91 -3.46 29.32
N SER A 339 -6.50 -2.27 29.18
CA SER A 339 -7.73 -2.04 28.41
C SER A 339 -7.54 -2.44 26.94
N THR A 340 -6.43 -2.03 26.33
CA THR A 340 -6.05 -2.38 24.96
C THR A 340 -5.89 -3.88 24.77
N ILE A 341 -5.24 -4.61 25.68
CA ILE A 341 -5.11 -6.09 25.60
C ILE A 341 -6.49 -6.74 25.59
N ARG A 342 -7.39 -6.31 26.49
CA ARG A 342 -8.75 -6.83 26.57
C ARG A 342 -9.51 -6.55 25.27
N ASN A 343 -9.49 -5.30 24.79
CA ASN A 343 -10.18 -4.89 23.57
C ASN A 343 -9.63 -5.67 22.36
N PHE A 344 -8.31 -5.85 22.25
CA PHE A 344 -7.68 -6.62 21.19
C PHE A 344 -8.10 -8.10 21.23
N ALA A 345 -8.15 -8.70 22.42
CA ALA A 345 -8.60 -10.09 22.59
C ALA A 345 -10.07 -10.25 22.15
N HIS A 346 -10.95 -9.32 22.52
CA HIS A 346 -12.33 -9.30 22.03
C HIS A 346 -12.37 -9.11 20.51
N ALA A 347 -11.60 -8.19 19.95
CA ALA A 347 -11.58 -7.93 18.51
C ALA A 347 -11.13 -9.14 17.67
N VAL A 348 -10.16 -9.94 18.14
CA VAL A 348 -9.72 -11.13 17.38
C VAL A 348 -10.64 -12.34 17.55
N LEU A 349 -11.39 -12.43 18.65
CA LEU A 349 -12.23 -13.59 18.99
C LEU A 349 -13.70 -13.40 18.61
N ASP A 350 -14.25 -12.21 18.81
CA ASP A 350 -15.68 -11.94 18.75
C ASP A 350 -16.09 -11.30 17.42
N PRO A 351 -16.82 -12.03 16.54
CA PRO A 351 -17.31 -11.48 15.28
C PRO A 351 -18.36 -10.38 15.48
N ALA A 352 -18.95 -10.24 16.67
CA ALA A 352 -19.86 -9.14 16.96
C ALA A 352 -19.14 -7.79 17.03
N GLN A 353 -17.86 -7.78 17.44
CA GLN A 353 -17.05 -6.56 17.45
C GLN A 353 -16.36 -6.32 16.11
N TYR A 354 -15.64 -7.34 15.61
CA TYR A 354 -14.95 -7.27 14.33
C TYR A 354 -15.19 -8.55 13.54
N ALA A 355 -16.00 -8.41 12.49
CA ALA A 355 -16.19 -9.46 11.50
C ALA A 355 -15.50 -9.08 10.20
N PHE A 356 -14.77 -10.03 9.64
CA PHE A 356 -14.19 -9.93 8.31
C PHE A 356 -15.06 -10.72 7.32
N GLY A 357 -15.24 -10.15 6.12
CA GLY A 357 -16.08 -10.71 5.05
C GLY A 357 -17.54 -10.23 5.09
N ASP A 358 -18.26 -10.45 3.99
CA ASP A 358 -19.65 -9.98 3.80
C ASP A 358 -20.67 -11.08 4.12
N THR A 359 -20.81 -12.09 3.26
CA THR A 359 -21.74 -13.21 3.53
C THR A 359 -21.15 -14.21 4.53
N LEU A 360 -19.86 -14.53 4.41
CA LEU A 360 -19.12 -15.28 5.42
C LEU A 360 -18.51 -14.30 6.43
N ARG A 361 -19.15 -14.16 7.60
CA ARG A 361 -18.70 -13.25 8.67
C ARG A 361 -18.08 -14.06 9.79
N PHE A 362 -16.76 -14.01 9.89
CA PHE A 362 -16.01 -14.66 10.97
C PHE A 362 -15.08 -13.67 11.68
N SER A 363 -14.77 -13.98 12.94
CA SER A 363 -13.70 -13.29 13.67
C SER A 363 -12.33 -13.60 13.05
N ALA A 364 -11.33 -12.83 13.43
CA ALA A 364 -9.95 -13.02 12.99
C ALA A 364 -9.43 -14.44 13.25
N VAL A 365 -9.77 -15.02 14.41
CA VAL A 365 -9.43 -16.40 14.76
C VAL A 365 -10.24 -17.40 13.93
N GLY A 366 -11.53 -17.13 13.71
CA GLY A 366 -12.39 -17.96 12.85
C GLY A 366 -11.83 -18.11 11.43
N TRP A 367 -11.33 -17.02 10.82
CA TRP A 367 -10.64 -17.08 9.53
C TRP A 367 -9.34 -17.88 9.58
N GLY A 368 -8.57 -17.78 10.67
CA GLY A 368 -7.39 -18.61 10.89
C GLY A 368 -7.72 -20.11 10.96
N VAL A 369 -8.79 -20.47 11.67
CA VAL A 369 -9.29 -21.86 11.74
C VAL A 369 -9.76 -22.35 10.37
N LEU A 370 -10.50 -21.52 9.63
CA LEU A 370 -10.94 -21.85 8.28
C LEU A 370 -9.76 -22.07 7.32
N PHE A 371 -8.71 -21.24 7.40
CA PHE A 371 -7.49 -21.44 6.63
C PHE A 371 -6.84 -22.80 6.92
N LEU A 372 -6.75 -23.19 8.20
CA LEU A 372 -6.22 -24.50 8.60
C LEU A 372 -7.11 -25.65 8.10
N ALA A 373 -8.44 -25.50 8.16
CA ALA A 373 -9.38 -26.49 7.65
C ALA A 373 -9.24 -26.67 6.13
N CYS A 374 -9.20 -25.58 5.36
CA CYS A 374 -8.94 -25.64 3.93
C CYS A 374 -7.55 -26.20 3.62
N GLY A 375 -6.54 -25.86 4.41
CA GLY A 375 -5.19 -26.41 4.34
C GLY A 375 -5.19 -27.93 4.54
N ALA A 376 -5.92 -28.45 5.53
CA ALA A 376 -6.07 -29.88 5.77
C ALA A 376 -6.71 -30.60 4.58
N VAL A 377 -7.70 -29.98 3.91
CA VAL A 377 -8.27 -30.50 2.66
C VAL A 377 -7.21 -30.58 1.56
N VAL A 378 -6.39 -29.54 1.37
CA VAL A 378 -5.27 -29.58 0.41
C VAL A 378 -4.30 -30.73 0.72
N LEU A 379 -3.95 -30.92 1.99
CA LEU A 379 -3.05 -32.00 2.41
C LEU A 379 -3.67 -33.38 2.19
N ALA A 380 -4.99 -33.53 2.37
CA ALA A 380 -5.71 -34.77 2.08
C ALA A 380 -5.71 -35.09 0.58
N LEU A 381 -5.89 -34.08 -0.28
CA LEU A 381 -5.79 -34.23 -1.74
C LEU A 381 -4.38 -34.66 -2.18
N LEU A 382 -3.35 -34.26 -1.43
CA LEU A 382 -1.95 -34.60 -1.69
C LEU A 382 -1.48 -35.89 -0.99
N ARG A 383 -2.37 -36.69 -0.38
CA ARG A 383 -1.99 -37.91 0.37
C ARG A 383 -1.15 -38.93 -0.40
N ARG A 384 -1.23 -38.92 -1.74
CA ARG A 384 -0.45 -39.81 -2.62
C ARG A 384 0.93 -39.23 -2.99
N GLU A 385 1.17 -37.96 -2.72
CA GLU A 385 2.42 -37.24 -3.02
C GLU A 385 3.13 -36.82 -1.73
N ARG A 386 3.64 -37.79 -0.96
CA ARG A 386 4.19 -37.56 0.38
C ARG A 386 5.20 -36.40 0.46
N ARG A 387 6.05 -36.21 -0.56
CA ARG A 387 7.02 -35.11 -0.59
C ARG A 387 6.33 -33.74 -0.71
N ALA A 388 5.40 -33.60 -1.66
CA ALA A 388 4.62 -32.37 -1.82
C ALA A 388 3.76 -32.10 -0.58
N GLN A 389 3.09 -33.14 -0.06
CA GLN A 389 2.28 -33.04 1.15
C GLN A 389 3.07 -32.49 2.34
N LYS A 390 4.28 -33.02 2.62
CA LYS A 390 5.16 -32.50 3.69
C LYS A 390 5.57 -31.05 3.45
N ARG A 391 5.92 -30.70 2.21
CA ARG A 391 6.34 -29.34 1.82
C ARG A 391 5.22 -28.33 2.05
N TYR A 392 4.00 -28.63 1.60
CA TYR A 392 2.85 -27.75 1.84
C TYR A 392 2.37 -27.76 3.29
N ALA A 393 2.48 -28.88 4.02
CA ALA A 393 2.13 -28.92 5.44
C ALA A 393 3.01 -27.95 6.25
N LEU A 394 4.31 -27.97 6.00
CA LEU A 394 5.25 -27.03 6.62
C LEU A 394 4.94 -25.58 6.23
N CYS A 395 4.62 -25.33 4.95
CA CYS A 395 4.24 -23.99 4.50
C CYS A 395 2.98 -23.48 5.19
N LEU A 396 1.92 -24.28 5.20
CA LEU A 396 0.62 -23.91 5.78
C LEU A 396 0.75 -23.68 7.29
N LEU A 397 1.48 -24.54 8.00
CA LEU A 397 1.78 -24.34 9.41
C LEU A 397 2.60 -23.08 9.64
N GLY A 398 3.67 -22.88 8.86
CA GLY A 398 4.52 -21.69 8.96
C GLY A 398 3.77 -20.38 8.69
N VAL A 399 2.87 -20.38 7.70
CA VAL A 399 1.99 -19.24 7.40
C VAL A 399 0.99 -18.99 8.54
N ALA A 400 0.38 -20.04 9.11
CA ALA A 400 -0.52 -19.90 10.26
C ALA A 400 0.19 -19.44 11.53
N THR A 401 1.40 -19.93 11.81
CA THR A 401 2.24 -19.44 12.91
C THR A 401 2.65 -17.98 12.66
N GLY A 402 3.00 -17.63 11.41
CA GLY A 402 3.31 -16.25 11.04
C GLY A 402 2.13 -15.31 11.22
N TYR A 403 0.89 -15.76 11.03
CA TYR A 403 -0.31 -14.97 11.33
C TYR A 403 -0.42 -14.63 12.81
N ALA A 404 -0.18 -15.61 13.69
CA ALA A 404 -0.17 -15.39 15.13
C ALA A 404 0.96 -14.43 15.54
N VAL A 405 2.15 -14.57 14.95
CA VAL A 405 3.29 -13.65 15.18
C VAL A 405 2.95 -12.24 14.69
N TYR A 406 2.32 -12.09 13.53
CA TYR A 406 1.91 -10.80 13.00
C TYR A 406 0.85 -10.12 13.89
N ALA A 407 -0.19 -10.86 14.31
CA ALA A 407 -1.20 -10.33 15.24
C ALA A 407 -0.58 -9.91 16.58
N LEU A 408 0.36 -10.70 17.13
CA LEU A 408 1.08 -10.33 18.34
C LEU A 408 1.93 -9.07 18.13
N SER A 409 2.61 -8.95 16.98
CA SER A 409 3.39 -7.74 16.67
C SER A 409 2.50 -6.50 16.59
N LEU A 410 1.29 -6.63 16.06
CA LEU A 410 0.32 -5.54 16.01
C LEU A 410 -0.16 -5.13 17.41
N LEU A 411 -0.44 -6.10 18.29
CA LEU A 411 -0.74 -5.82 19.69
C LEU A 411 0.41 -5.05 20.36
N LEU A 412 1.65 -5.49 20.16
CA LEU A 412 2.83 -4.79 20.71
C LEU A 412 2.94 -3.35 20.21
N LEU A 413 2.61 -3.08 18.93
CA LEU A 413 2.56 -1.71 18.43
C LEU A 413 1.50 -0.88 19.13
N TYR A 414 0.28 -1.40 19.32
CA TYR A 414 -0.76 -0.67 20.06
C TYR A 414 -0.33 -0.34 21.50
N LEU A 415 0.40 -1.25 22.15
CA LEU A 415 0.79 -1.07 23.55
C LEU A 415 1.97 -0.12 23.76
N PHE A 416 2.84 0.03 22.76
CA PHE A 416 4.13 0.74 22.94
C PHE A 416 4.41 1.82 21.90
N THR A 417 3.59 1.97 20.86
CA THR A 417 3.84 2.92 19.76
C THR A 417 2.66 3.85 19.49
N PHE A 418 1.42 3.36 19.59
CA PHE A 418 0.22 4.18 19.41
C PHE A 418 -0.05 5.07 20.62
N THR A 419 -0.76 6.18 20.40
CA THR A 419 -1.28 6.99 21.51
C THR A 419 -2.30 6.18 22.32
N ALA A 420 -2.48 6.49 23.61
CA ALA A 420 -3.48 5.81 24.44
C ALA A 420 -4.90 5.90 23.82
N TYR A 421 -5.24 7.06 23.23
CA TYR A 421 -6.49 7.29 22.51
C TYR A 421 -6.72 6.29 21.36
N GLU A 422 -5.71 6.10 20.51
CA GLU A 422 -5.79 5.20 19.35
C GLU A 422 -5.69 3.72 19.75
N ALA A 423 -4.86 3.42 20.75
CA ALA A 423 -4.61 2.06 21.23
C ALA A 423 -5.87 1.42 21.81
N GLU A 424 -6.57 2.10 22.70
CA GLU A 424 -7.79 1.56 23.31
C GLU A 424 -8.92 1.38 22.30
N ARG A 425 -8.97 2.21 21.26
CA ARG A 425 -9.95 2.13 20.16
C ARG A 425 -9.56 1.13 19.08
N LEU A 426 -8.34 0.60 19.13
CA LEU A 426 -7.77 -0.26 18.08
C LEU A 426 -7.85 0.42 16.70
N ALA A 427 -7.42 1.67 16.61
CA ALA A 427 -7.52 2.47 15.39
C ALA A 427 -6.95 1.71 14.17
N SER A 428 -7.73 1.60 13.10
CA SER A 428 -7.38 0.87 11.85
C SER A 428 -7.09 -0.64 12.01
N PHE A 429 -7.57 -1.29 13.08
CA PHE A 429 -7.28 -2.71 13.36
C PHE A 429 -7.69 -3.66 12.23
N ASP A 430 -8.89 -3.48 11.68
CA ASP A 430 -9.42 -4.25 10.56
C ASP A 430 -8.47 -4.17 9.34
N ARG A 431 -8.05 -2.96 8.98
CA ARG A 431 -7.10 -2.72 7.88
C ARG A 431 -5.76 -3.41 8.14
N TYR A 432 -5.18 -3.27 9.32
CA TYR A 432 -3.87 -3.85 9.61
C TYR A 432 -3.90 -5.37 9.61
N LEU A 433 -4.93 -6.00 10.18
CA LEU A 433 -5.03 -7.46 10.22
C LEU A 433 -5.42 -8.07 8.86
N SER A 434 -6.20 -7.32 8.05
CA SER A 434 -6.56 -7.72 6.68
C SER A 434 -5.35 -7.98 5.78
N THR A 435 -4.20 -7.31 6.06
CA THR A 435 -2.94 -7.50 5.34
C THR A 435 -2.53 -8.98 5.31
N TYR A 436 -2.44 -9.60 6.48
CA TYR A 436 -1.96 -10.99 6.58
C TYR A 436 -3.04 -11.99 6.19
N LEU A 437 -4.30 -11.73 6.53
CA LEU A 437 -5.45 -12.55 6.08
C LEU A 437 -5.52 -12.62 4.55
N THR A 438 -5.35 -11.49 3.87
CA THR A 438 -5.26 -11.43 2.39
C THR A 438 -4.13 -12.31 1.89
N ALA A 439 -2.94 -12.24 2.51
CA ALA A 439 -1.80 -13.06 2.12
C ALA A 439 -2.10 -14.57 2.22
N MET A 440 -2.73 -15.00 3.32
CA MET A 440 -3.07 -16.40 3.57
C MET A 440 -3.99 -16.97 2.48
N PHE A 441 -5.11 -16.29 2.21
CA PHE A 441 -6.10 -16.79 1.25
C PHE A 441 -5.70 -16.56 -0.20
N ALA A 442 -4.92 -15.52 -0.49
CA ALA A 442 -4.31 -15.34 -1.80
C ALA A 442 -3.31 -16.47 -2.10
N PHE A 443 -2.41 -16.79 -1.17
CA PHE A 443 -1.49 -17.90 -1.35
C PHE A 443 -2.25 -19.23 -1.54
N LEU A 444 -3.24 -19.50 -0.70
CA LEU A 444 -4.03 -20.73 -0.76
C LEU A 444 -4.82 -20.86 -2.08
N GLY A 445 -5.46 -19.79 -2.53
CA GLY A 445 -6.18 -19.74 -3.81
C GLY A 445 -5.24 -19.99 -4.99
N GLY A 446 -4.10 -19.30 -5.03
CA GLY A 446 -3.08 -19.50 -6.06
C GLY A 446 -2.54 -20.92 -6.09
N LEU A 447 -2.23 -21.49 -4.91
CA LEU A 447 -1.80 -22.88 -4.77
C LEU A 447 -2.82 -23.87 -5.33
N LEU A 448 -4.10 -23.70 -4.95
CA LEU A 448 -5.20 -24.55 -5.40
C LEU A 448 -5.37 -24.49 -6.92
N VAL A 449 -5.36 -23.28 -7.48
CA VAL A 449 -5.51 -23.06 -8.93
C VAL A 449 -4.34 -23.68 -9.69
N ASP A 450 -3.10 -23.40 -9.27
CA ASP A 450 -1.90 -23.87 -9.96
C ASP A 450 -1.80 -25.40 -9.96
N ARG A 451 -2.04 -26.03 -8.82
CA ARG A 451 -1.85 -27.48 -8.65
C ARG A 451 -2.98 -28.32 -9.22
N PHE A 452 -4.23 -27.88 -9.07
CA PHE A 452 -5.37 -28.75 -9.32
C PHE A 452 -6.19 -28.37 -10.56
N SER A 453 -6.00 -27.18 -11.15
CA SER A 453 -6.75 -26.79 -12.35
C SER A 453 -6.38 -27.61 -13.59
N GLN A 454 -5.27 -28.34 -13.57
CA GLN A 454 -4.85 -29.22 -14.67
C GLN A 454 -4.66 -30.68 -14.27
N SER A 455 -4.76 -31.01 -12.98
CA SER A 455 -4.60 -32.38 -12.54
C SER A 455 -5.77 -33.24 -13.04
N GLY A 456 -5.49 -34.43 -13.58
CA GLY A 456 -6.53 -35.42 -13.88
C GLY A 456 -7.13 -36.10 -12.63
N ARG A 457 -6.67 -35.71 -11.43
CA ARG A 457 -7.02 -36.36 -10.15
C ARG A 457 -8.16 -35.68 -9.40
N VAL A 458 -8.38 -34.39 -9.65
CA VAL A 458 -9.54 -33.63 -9.19
C VAL A 458 -10.22 -33.14 -10.47
N PRO A 459 -11.56 -33.25 -10.61
CA PRO A 459 -12.24 -32.65 -11.76
C PRO A 459 -11.78 -31.18 -11.85
N GLY A 460 -11.45 -30.69 -13.04
CA GLY A 460 -10.84 -29.37 -13.24
C GLY A 460 -11.73 -28.16 -12.88
N GLY A 461 -12.58 -28.30 -11.86
CA GLY A 461 -13.41 -27.28 -11.25
C GLY A 461 -12.90 -26.75 -9.91
N VAL A 462 -11.66 -27.03 -9.49
CA VAL A 462 -11.08 -26.36 -8.30
C VAL A 462 -11.08 -24.83 -8.47
N CYS A 463 -10.79 -24.32 -9.67
CA CYS A 463 -10.95 -22.90 -9.98
C CYS A 463 -12.37 -22.38 -9.74
N TYR A 464 -13.41 -23.19 -10.03
CA TYR A 464 -14.80 -22.84 -9.74
C TYR A 464 -15.12 -22.90 -8.23
N VAL A 465 -14.49 -23.81 -7.48
CA VAL A 465 -14.62 -23.86 -6.01
C VAL A 465 -13.98 -22.62 -5.38
N VAL A 466 -12.77 -22.23 -5.83
CA VAL A 466 -12.12 -20.99 -5.38
C VAL A 466 -12.98 -19.78 -5.71
N LEU A 467 -13.52 -19.72 -6.94
CA LEU A 467 -14.44 -18.64 -7.33
C LEU A 467 -15.70 -18.62 -6.46
N ALA A 468 -16.36 -19.77 -6.24
CA ALA A 468 -17.56 -19.87 -5.42
C ALA A 468 -17.29 -19.43 -3.98
N PHE A 469 -16.16 -19.84 -3.41
CA PHE A 469 -15.73 -19.39 -2.09
C PHE A 469 -15.53 -17.87 -2.04
N LEU A 470 -14.81 -17.29 -3.01
CA LEU A 470 -14.60 -15.84 -3.06
C LEU A 470 -15.90 -15.07 -3.24
N LEU A 471 -16.85 -15.58 -4.04
CA LEU A 471 -18.17 -14.96 -4.20
C LEU A 471 -18.96 -14.90 -2.89
N LEU A 472 -18.71 -15.80 -1.95
CA LEU A 472 -19.32 -15.82 -0.61
C LEU A 472 -18.51 -14.99 0.42
N ALA A 473 -17.20 -14.89 0.26
CA ALA A 473 -16.34 -14.21 1.24
C ALA A 473 -16.23 -12.70 1.01
N VAL A 474 -16.24 -12.26 -0.26
CA VAL A 474 -15.86 -10.90 -0.66
C VAL A 474 -17.00 -9.90 -0.45
N ASP A 475 -16.67 -8.75 0.15
CA ASP A 475 -17.51 -7.55 0.04
C ASP A 475 -17.41 -6.97 -1.38
N ARG A 476 -18.56 -6.91 -2.04
CA ARG A 476 -18.69 -6.48 -3.44
C ARG A 476 -18.75 -4.96 -3.59
N SER A 477 -18.81 -4.20 -2.49
CA SER A 477 -18.96 -2.74 -2.51
C SER A 477 -17.85 -2.03 -3.31
N GLY A 478 -16.58 -2.33 -3.04
CA GLY A 478 -15.44 -1.76 -3.78
C GLY A 478 -15.43 -2.15 -5.26
N LEU A 479 -15.77 -3.39 -5.58
CA LEU A 479 -15.88 -3.82 -6.98
C LEU A 479 -17.02 -3.16 -7.72
N ARG A 480 -18.18 -2.98 -7.07
CA ARG A 480 -19.29 -2.21 -7.63
C ARG A 480 -18.85 -0.77 -7.90
N ALA A 481 -18.15 -0.15 -6.95
CA ALA A 481 -17.60 1.19 -7.07
C ALA A 481 -16.55 1.32 -8.19
N LEU A 482 -15.82 0.25 -8.53
CA LEU A 482 -14.91 0.22 -9.68
C LEU A 482 -15.62 -0.02 -11.02
N THR A 483 -16.78 -0.67 -11.02
CA THR A 483 -17.46 -1.15 -12.24
C THR A 483 -18.80 -0.48 -12.48
N VAL A 484 -19.88 -1.00 -11.91
CA VAL A 484 -21.26 -0.62 -12.20
C VAL A 484 -21.61 0.75 -11.63
N SER A 485 -21.15 1.06 -10.41
CA SER A 485 -21.38 2.36 -9.75
C SER A 485 -20.18 3.30 -9.87
N GLN A 486 -19.35 3.11 -10.91
CA GLN A 486 -18.15 3.91 -11.17
C GLN A 486 -18.44 5.42 -11.18
N GLN A 487 -19.44 5.84 -11.95
CA GLN A 487 -19.79 7.26 -12.08
C GLN A 487 -20.27 7.85 -10.76
N GLN A 488 -21.10 7.12 -10.01
CA GLN A 488 -21.59 7.55 -8.70
C GLN A 488 -20.45 7.67 -7.69
N SER A 489 -19.53 6.69 -7.66
CA SER A 489 -18.38 6.70 -6.76
C SER A 489 -17.41 7.85 -7.09
N ALA A 490 -17.17 8.11 -8.38
CA ALA A 490 -16.39 9.28 -8.80
C ALA A 490 -17.08 10.60 -8.41
N ALA A 491 -18.38 10.72 -8.66
CA ALA A 491 -19.16 11.91 -8.28
C ALA A 491 -19.14 12.15 -6.76
N ALA A 492 -19.20 11.11 -5.94
CA ALA A 492 -19.08 11.22 -4.48
C ALA A 492 -17.70 11.78 -4.06
N SER A 493 -16.61 11.30 -4.67
CA SER A 493 -15.26 11.85 -4.40
C SER A 493 -15.14 13.32 -4.82
N ILE A 494 -15.75 13.70 -5.96
CA ILE A 494 -15.76 15.08 -6.45
C ILE A 494 -16.57 15.97 -5.52
N GLU A 495 -17.74 15.52 -5.05
CA GLU A 495 -18.59 16.30 -4.16
C GLU A 495 -17.94 16.53 -2.79
N LEU A 496 -17.32 15.49 -2.22
CA LEU A 496 -16.51 15.61 -1.00
C LEU A 496 -15.44 16.70 -1.15
N ARG A 497 -14.73 16.70 -2.30
CA ARG A 497 -13.65 17.65 -2.60
C ARG A 497 -14.18 19.06 -2.89
N ARG A 498 -15.33 19.21 -3.56
CA ARG A 498 -15.92 20.51 -3.90
C ARG A 498 -16.23 21.34 -2.66
N GLN A 499 -16.73 20.70 -1.61
CA GLN A 499 -17.05 21.39 -0.35
C GLN A 499 -15.79 21.99 0.32
N ARG A 500 -14.64 21.34 0.13
CA ARG A 500 -13.33 21.63 0.74
C ARG A 500 -12.33 22.23 -0.24
N GLU A 501 -12.82 22.76 -1.35
CA GLU A 501 -11.96 23.31 -2.40
C GLU A 501 -11.35 24.63 -1.94
N VAL A 502 -10.02 24.73 -2.06
CA VAL A 502 -9.30 26.00 -1.92
C VAL A 502 -9.47 26.76 -3.23
N PRO A 503 -9.99 28.00 -3.23
CA PRO A 503 -10.14 28.77 -4.45
C PRO A 503 -8.81 28.93 -5.19
N GLN A 504 -8.80 28.73 -6.51
CA GLN A 504 -7.56 28.84 -7.30
C GLN A 504 -6.89 30.23 -7.14
N GLN A 505 -7.69 31.29 -6.99
CA GLN A 505 -7.21 32.64 -6.72
C GLN A 505 -6.39 32.77 -5.43
N VAL A 506 -6.66 31.93 -4.42
CA VAL A 506 -5.86 31.87 -3.18
C VAL A 506 -4.52 31.21 -3.47
N LEU A 507 -4.51 30.12 -4.23
CA LEU A 507 -3.28 29.41 -4.60
C LEU A 507 -2.38 30.25 -5.51
N ASP A 508 -2.96 31.03 -6.42
CA ASP A 508 -2.24 31.87 -7.38
C ASP A 508 -1.50 33.05 -6.70
N LYS A 509 -1.87 33.41 -5.46
CA LYS A 509 -1.18 34.45 -4.67
C LYS A 509 0.09 33.95 -3.99
N LEU A 510 0.29 32.64 -3.90
CA LEU A 510 1.32 32.03 -3.07
C LEU A 510 2.50 31.52 -3.92
N ASP A 511 3.72 31.83 -3.48
CA ASP A 511 4.96 31.25 -4.03
C ASP A 511 5.37 30.02 -3.22
N ALA A 512 5.41 28.85 -3.87
CA ALA A 512 5.76 27.59 -3.23
C ALA A 512 7.20 27.52 -2.66
N GLN A 513 8.10 28.42 -3.05
CA GLN A 513 9.48 28.46 -2.56
C GLN A 513 9.64 29.34 -1.32
N THR A 514 8.90 30.45 -1.23
CA THR A 514 9.04 31.42 -0.14
C THR A 514 7.93 31.33 0.89
N ASP A 515 6.73 30.98 0.46
CA ASP A 515 5.55 31.11 1.27
C ASP A 515 5.28 29.86 2.11
N ARG A 516 4.69 30.13 3.26
CA ARG A 516 4.27 29.18 4.28
C ARG A 516 2.89 29.59 4.77
N VAL A 517 1.97 28.63 4.80
CA VAL A 517 0.57 28.87 5.13
C VAL A 517 0.22 28.13 6.42
N TYR A 518 -0.20 28.88 7.45
CA TYR A 518 -0.92 28.34 8.58
C TYR A 518 -2.36 28.07 8.16
N ILE A 519 -2.90 26.88 8.46
CA ILE A 519 -4.26 26.51 8.08
C ILE A 519 -5.10 26.39 9.35
N LEU A 520 -6.10 27.26 9.48
CA LEU A 520 -7.07 27.22 10.57
C LEU A 520 -8.35 26.49 10.13
N CYS A 521 -8.77 25.55 10.96
CA CYS A 521 -9.94 24.71 10.78
C CYS A 521 -10.55 24.42 12.15
N GLN A 522 -11.43 25.31 12.63
CA GLN A 522 -12.11 25.14 13.92
C GLN A 522 -13.00 23.89 13.93
N GLN A 523 -13.08 23.23 15.08
CA GLN A 523 -13.92 22.04 15.32
C GLN A 523 -13.65 20.87 14.36
N ASP A 524 -12.46 20.80 13.77
CA ASP A 524 -12.06 19.72 12.86
C ASP A 524 -11.23 18.66 13.57
N ASN A 525 -11.52 17.40 13.26
CA ASN A 525 -10.78 16.26 13.80
C ASN A 525 -9.43 16.04 13.09
N GLY A 526 -9.11 16.85 12.08
CA GLY A 526 -7.90 16.78 11.26
C GLY A 526 -8.15 16.38 9.81
N PHE A 527 -9.36 15.92 9.45
CA PHE A 527 -9.64 15.46 8.09
C PHE A 527 -9.61 16.62 7.09
N ASP A 528 -10.35 17.69 7.40
CA ASP A 528 -10.43 18.85 6.54
C ASP A 528 -9.07 19.56 6.54
N TYR A 529 -8.41 19.69 7.70
CA TYR A 529 -7.04 20.20 7.77
C TYR A 529 -6.07 19.45 6.84
N THR A 530 -6.09 18.12 6.83
CA THR A 530 -5.21 17.30 5.99
C THR A 530 -5.52 17.49 4.49
N ILE A 531 -6.80 17.61 4.13
CA ILE A 531 -7.23 17.92 2.76
C ILE A 531 -6.66 19.26 2.27
N HIS A 532 -6.64 20.27 3.13
CA HIS A 532 -6.09 21.58 2.82
C HIS A 532 -4.57 21.54 2.71
N CYS A 533 -3.85 20.89 3.63
CA CYS A 533 -2.39 20.66 3.49
C CYS A 533 -2.04 20.02 2.14
N TYR A 534 -2.82 19.03 1.71
CA TYR A 534 -2.67 18.42 0.39
C TYR A 534 -2.99 19.39 -0.76
N ALA A 535 -4.01 20.23 -0.62
CA ALA A 535 -4.39 21.23 -1.63
C ALA A 535 -3.28 22.27 -1.84
N PHE A 536 -2.75 22.84 -0.75
CA PHE A 536 -1.68 23.87 -0.78
C PHE A 536 -0.34 23.34 -1.28
N THR A 537 -0.08 22.03 -1.21
CA THR A 537 1.16 21.43 -1.74
C THR A 537 1.37 21.81 -3.22
N PRO A 538 2.54 22.39 -3.60
CA PRO A 538 3.82 22.34 -2.89
C PRO A 538 4.13 23.50 -1.93
N VAL A 539 3.23 24.46 -1.72
CA VAL A 539 3.40 25.49 -0.67
C VAL A 539 3.42 24.80 0.69
N LYS A 540 4.37 25.19 1.54
CA LYS A 540 4.53 24.57 2.86
C LYS A 540 3.37 24.96 3.77
N SER A 541 2.76 23.97 4.41
CA SER A 541 1.75 24.18 5.44
C SER A 541 2.35 23.96 6.83
N ALA A 542 1.90 24.73 7.81
CA ALA A 542 2.31 24.56 9.20
C ALA A 542 1.73 23.27 9.79
N THR A 543 2.58 22.40 10.36
CA THR A 543 2.19 21.20 11.12
C THR A 543 2.01 21.55 12.60
N ARG A 544 1.00 22.36 12.90
CA ARG A 544 0.68 22.88 14.25
C ARG A 544 -0.83 22.79 14.49
N ALA A 545 -1.31 23.23 15.65
CA ALA A 545 -2.74 23.24 15.99
C ALA A 545 -3.56 23.82 14.84
N TRP A 546 -4.65 23.16 14.43
CA TRP A 546 -5.56 23.68 13.40
C TRP A 546 -6.89 24.17 13.99
N SER A 547 -7.24 23.69 15.18
CA SER A 547 -8.38 24.15 15.98
C SER A 547 -7.84 24.78 17.28
N LEU A 548 -8.36 25.95 17.65
CA LEU A 548 -7.86 26.81 18.72
C LEU A 548 -8.95 27.19 19.73
N GLY A 549 -8.51 27.46 20.96
CA GLY A 549 -9.34 27.79 22.11
C GLY A 549 -9.58 26.60 23.05
N PRO A 550 -10.50 26.69 24.01
CA PRO A 550 -10.84 25.56 24.87
C PRO A 550 -11.41 24.40 24.03
N PRO A 551 -11.14 23.13 24.41
CA PRO A 551 -11.76 21.96 23.78
C PRO A 551 -13.28 22.06 23.77
N TYR A 552 -13.91 21.63 22.69
CA TYR A 552 -15.37 21.72 22.52
C TYR A 552 -16.14 20.71 23.38
N ASP A 553 -15.52 19.57 23.68
CA ASP A 553 -16.05 18.51 24.55
C ASP A 553 -14.91 17.69 25.19
N GLU A 554 -15.24 16.77 26.11
CA GLU A 554 -14.25 15.93 26.81
C GLU A 554 -13.46 14.99 25.88
N GLY A 555 -13.98 14.70 24.69
CA GLY A 555 -13.35 13.83 23.70
C GLY A 555 -12.53 14.56 22.65
N ASP A 556 -12.52 15.90 22.67
CA ASP A 556 -11.77 16.74 21.76
C ASP A 556 -10.30 16.79 22.13
N VAL A 557 -9.52 15.96 21.42
CA VAL A 557 -8.06 15.87 21.54
C VAL A 557 -7.33 16.70 20.48
N TRP A 558 -8.07 17.44 19.64
CA TRP A 558 -7.53 18.13 18.46
C TRP A 558 -7.41 19.65 18.67
N THR A 559 -8.35 20.23 19.42
CA THR A 559 -8.34 21.66 19.74
C THR A 559 -7.29 21.99 20.80
N GLN A 560 -6.45 22.98 20.53
CA GLN A 560 -5.42 23.44 21.46
C GLN A 560 -5.75 24.80 22.05
N ASN A 561 -5.78 24.87 23.39
CA ASN A 561 -6.06 26.09 24.11
C ASN A 561 -4.79 26.96 24.27
N LEU A 562 -4.39 27.59 23.17
CA LEU A 562 -3.25 28.52 23.13
C LEU A 562 -3.68 29.93 23.53
N SER A 563 -2.83 30.66 24.27
CA SER A 563 -3.07 32.10 24.47
C SER A 563 -2.89 32.86 23.14
N VAL A 564 -3.42 34.09 23.08
CA VAL A 564 -3.28 34.95 21.89
C VAL A 564 -1.80 35.21 21.58
N GLU A 565 -0.98 35.40 22.60
CA GLU A 565 0.46 35.62 22.46
C GLU A 565 1.17 34.36 21.95
N ALA A 566 0.80 33.18 22.46
CA ALA A 566 1.36 31.91 22.00
C ALA A 566 0.98 31.62 20.53
N PHE A 567 -0.26 31.93 20.14
CA PHE A 567 -0.69 31.81 18.75
C PHE A 567 0.00 32.84 17.84
N ALA A 568 0.10 34.10 18.26
CA ALA A 568 0.85 35.13 17.55
C ALA A 568 2.32 34.72 17.36
N GLN A 569 2.96 34.19 18.39
CA GLN A 569 4.32 33.67 18.29
C GLN A 569 4.42 32.52 17.28
N ALA A 570 3.45 31.60 17.27
CA ALA A 570 3.43 30.53 16.28
C ALA A 570 3.31 31.09 14.85
N LEU A 571 2.45 32.08 14.61
CA LEU A 571 2.25 32.68 13.29
C LEU A 571 3.51 33.33 12.71
N GLN A 572 4.49 33.76 13.52
CA GLN A 572 5.73 34.38 13.03
C GLN A 572 6.57 33.49 12.10
N GLU A 573 6.37 32.17 12.16
CA GLU A 573 7.06 31.22 11.27
C GLU A 573 6.37 31.03 9.91
N ASP A 574 5.18 31.62 9.72
CA ASP A 574 4.39 31.52 8.51
C ASP A 574 4.23 32.89 7.84
N THR A 575 4.10 32.88 6.52
CA THR A 575 3.89 34.09 5.73
C THR A 575 2.40 34.46 5.64
N HIS A 576 1.53 33.46 5.75
CA HIS A 576 0.10 33.60 5.55
C HIS A 576 -0.70 32.73 6.53
N LEU A 577 -1.92 33.16 6.84
CA LEU A 577 -2.95 32.40 7.52
C LEU A 577 -4.11 32.19 6.55
N TYR A 578 -4.47 30.94 6.30
CA TYR A 578 -5.69 30.59 5.60
C TYR A 578 -6.74 30.10 6.59
N ILE A 579 -7.89 30.76 6.59
CA ILE A 579 -9.06 30.36 7.39
C ILE A 579 -9.94 29.50 6.50
N TYR A 580 -9.94 28.18 6.70
CA TYR A 580 -10.96 27.34 6.08
C TYR A 580 -12.30 27.52 6.79
N HIS A 581 -12.28 27.38 8.11
CA HIS A 581 -13.44 27.57 8.96
C HIS A 581 -13.06 28.26 10.27
N ALA A 582 -13.82 29.30 10.63
CA ALA A 582 -13.74 29.99 11.91
C ALA A 582 -15.13 30.10 12.56
N ASP A 583 -15.18 29.92 13.89
CA ASP A 583 -16.40 30.04 14.68
C ASP A 583 -16.32 31.21 15.67
N ALA A 584 -17.39 31.42 16.45
CA ALA A 584 -17.45 32.51 17.43
C ALA A 584 -16.32 32.43 18.46
N GLN A 585 -15.95 31.22 18.91
CA GLN A 585 -14.85 31.01 19.85
C GLN A 585 -13.53 31.54 19.28
N PHE A 586 -13.21 31.25 18.02
CA PHE A 586 -12.00 31.76 17.39
C PHE A 586 -12.04 33.28 17.22
N VAL A 587 -13.17 33.82 16.75
CA VAL A 587 -13.32 35.27 16.50
C VAL A 587 -13.19 36.06 17.80
N GLU A 588 -13.85 35.63 18.88
CA GLU A 588 -13.79 36.28 20.18
C GLU A 588 -12.40 36.13 20.84
N GLY A 589 -11.78 34.96 20.69
CA GLY A 589 -10.49 34.66 21.31
C GLY A 589 -9.30 35.33 20.62
N TYR A 590 -9.28 35.36 19.28
CA TYR A 590 -8.09 35.73 18.50
C TYR A 590 -8.32 36.90 17.54
N GLY A 591 -9.53 37.46 17.48
CA GLY A 591 -9.88 38.57 16.57
C GLY A 591 -8.99 39.80 16.71
N ALA A 592 -8.40 40.02 17.90
CA ALA A 592 -7.47 41.14 18.15
C ALA A 592 -6.19 41.11 17.29
N LEU A 593 -5.83 39.95 16.71
CA LEU A 593 -4.68 39.83 15.81
C LEU A 593 -4.98 40.33 14.39
N PHE A 594 -6.25 40.50 14.04
CA PHE A 594 -6.68 40.90 12.70
C PHE A 594 -6.74 42.41 12.58
N ALA A 595 -6.26 42.93 11.43
CA ALA A 595 -6.34 44.34 11.11
C ALA A 595 -7.79 44.85 11.05
N ASP A 596 -8.70 43.98 10.59
CA ASP A 596 -10.15 44.16 10.63
C ASP A 596 -10.80 42.85 11.09
N PRO A 597 -11.31 42.76 12.33
CA PRO A 597 -12.02 41.57 12.81
C PRO A 597 -13.28 41.22 12.01
N GLN A 598 -13.88 42.18 11.28
CA GLN A 598 -15.04 41.91 10.41
C GLN A 598 -14.67 41.18 9.11
N ALA A 599 -13.39 41.16 8.76
CA ALA A 599 -12.88 40.43 7.60
C ALA A 599 -12.75 38.92 7.87
N ILE A 600 -12.82 38.47 9.13
CA ILE A 600 -12.70 37.05 9.50
C ILE A 600 -13.90 36.29 8.94
N ARG A 601 -13.64 35.48 7.90
CA ARG A 601 -14.63 34.64 7.25
C ARG A 601 -13.98 33.41 6.64
N ASP A 602 -14.78 32.37 6.48
CA ASP A 602 -14.38 31.12 5.86
C ASP A 602 -13.78 31.33 4.46
N LYS A 603 -12.82 30.48 4.10
CA LYS A 603 -12.08 30.44 2.83
C LYS A 603 -11.32 31.73 2.48
N THR A 604 -10.77 32.41 3.48
CA THR A 604 -10.05 33.69 3.30
C THR A 604 -8.56 33.55 3.63
N LEU A 605 -7.73 34.23 2.85
CA LEU A 605 -6.28 34.29 3.04
C LEU A 605 -5.90 35.63 3.67
N PHE A 606 -5.06 35.56 4.69
CA PHE A 606 -4.47 36.71 5.37
C PHE A 606 -2.96 36.63 5.29
N ARG A 607 -2.31 37.77 5.07
CA ARG A 607 -0.87 37.93 5.20
C ARG A 607 -0.49 38.16 6.66
N VAL A 608 0.59 37.50 7.08
CA VAL A 608 1.18 37.68 8.40
C VAL A 608 2.20 38.81 8.33
N GLU A 609 1.90 39.95 8.95
CA GLU A 609 2.83 41.06 9.10
C GLU A 609 3.43 41.04 10.50
N THR A 610 4.77 41.09 10.59
CA THR A 610 5.48 41.17 11.88
C THR A 610 6.17 42.53 12.00
N GLN A 611 5.76 43.36 12.97
CA GLN A 611 6.40 44.63 13.27
C GLN A 611 6.77 44.70 14.76
N GLY A 612 8.08 44.79 15.05
CA GLY A 612 8.58 44.91 16.43
C GLY A 612 8.23 43.75 17.35
N GLY A 613 8.00 42.55 16.80
CA GLY A 613 7.57 41.35 17.54
C GLY A 613 6.06 41.20 17.74
N SER A 614 5.26 42.20 17.32
CA SER A 614 3.80 42.06 17.24
C SER A 614 3.36 41.53 15.88
N VAL A 615 2.39 40.63 15.88
CA VAL A 615 1.80 40.05 14.66
C VAL A 615 0.50 40.75 14.35
N ARG A 616 0.30 41.08 13.07
CA ARG A 616 -0.94 41.61 12.52
C ARG A 616 -1.33 40.85 11.27
N LEU A 617 -2.59 40.46 11.17
CA LEU A 617 -3.14 39.72 10.04
C LEU A 617 -3.91 40.67 9.13
N VAL A 618 -3.50 40.77 7.87
CA VAL A 618 -4.09 41.66 6.86
C VAL A 618 -4.68 40.81 5.74
N GLU A 619 -5.95 41.04 5.38
CA GLU A 619 -6.59 40.30 4.28
C GLU A 619 -5.90 40.57 2.94
N GLU A 620 -5.70 39.52 2.13
CA GLU A 620 -5.13 39.62 0.78
C GLU A 620 -6.15 39.52 -0.35
#